data_AF-A0A7X6UEA7-F1
#
_entry.id   AF-A0A7X6UEA7-F1
#
_cell.length_a   1.000
_cell.length_b   1.000
_cell.length_c   1.000
_cell.angle_alpha   90.00
_cell.angle_beta   90.00
_cell.angle_gamma   90.00
#
_symmetry.space_group_name_H-M   'P 1'
#
loop_
_entity.id
_entity.type
_entity.pdbx_description
1 polymer ?
#
loop_
_entity_poly.entity_id
_entity_poly.type
_entity_poly.pdbx_seq_one_letter_code
_entity_poly.pdbx_strand_id
1 'polypeptide(L)'
;QGEWGVLAPTEAAKPVLRGEQQVMMREEVVARSAARRPSSAKKTATADLSEDQAATFERLREWRLGEAREQGVPPYVVFGDATLRALAVHRPASRDALRGISGIGDAKLERYGDAVLAILA
;
A
#
# COMPACT_ATOMS: atom_id res chain seq x y z
N GLN A 1 26.28 26.68 -22.48
CA GLN A 1 25.12 25.91 -21.99
C GLN A 1 25.58 24.47 -21.89
N GLY A 2 25.56 23.87 -20.70
CA GLY A 2 26.21 22.56 -20.45
C GLY A 2 25.27 21.39 -20.77
N GLU A 3 25.78 20.40 -21.49
CA GLU A 3 25.10 19.14 -21.89
C GLU A 3 24.88 18.12 -20.76
N TRP A 4 25.08 18.52 -19.51
CA TRP A 4 24.89 17.65 -18.33
C TRP A 4 23.93 18.36 -17.39
N GLY A 5 23.02 17.62 -16.74
CA GLY A 5 21.98 18.11 -15.82
C GLY A 5 22.53 18.75 -14.54
N VAL A 6 23.37 19.77 -14.70
CA VAL A 6 24.03 20.52 -13.64
C VAL A 6 23.04 21.56 -13.13
N LEU A 7 22.73 21.49 -11.84
CA LEU A 7 21.95 22.50 -11.14
C LEU A 7 22.89 23.58 -10.61
N ALA A 8 22.51 24.84 -10.81
CA ALA A 8 23.21 26.00 -10.25
C ALA A 8 22.35 26.65 -9.16
N PRO A 9 22.96 27.18 -8.08
CA PRO A 9 22.23 27.94 -7.07
C PRO A 9 21.54 29.16 -7.69
N THR A 10 20.29 29.38 -7.32
CA THR A 10 19.55 30.60 -7.68
C THR A 10 19.82 31.71 -6.68
N GLU A 11 19.40 32.94 -6.98
CA GLU A 11 19.48 34.07 -6.04
C GLU A 11 18.82 33.78 -4.69
N ALA A 12 17.76 32.96 -4.69
CA ALA A 12 17.06 32.51 -3.49
C ALA A 12 17.89 31.60 -2.58
N ALA A 13 19.00 31.02 -3.07
CA ALA A 13 19.89 30.20 -2.24
C ALA A 13 20.78 31.03 -1.30
N LYS A 14 21.02 32.31 -1.61
CA LYS A 14 21.94 33.18 -0.84
C LYS A 14 21.57 33.31 0.66
N PRO A 15 20.33 33.67 1.05
CA PRO A 15 19.96 33.78 2.46
C PRO A 15 19.96 32.42 3.19
N VAL A 16 19.67 31.33 2.47
CA VAL A 16 19.73 29.97 3.03
C VAL A 16 21.17 29.57 3.35
N LEU A 17 22.10 29.79 2.42
CA LEU A 17 23.52 29.45 2.59
C LEU A 17 24.22 30.33 3.63
N ARG A 18 23.70 31.53 3.89
CA ARG A 18 24.18 32.43 4.97
C ARG A 18 23.57 32.12 6.33
N GLY A 19 22.63 31.18 6.42
CA GLY A 19 21.92 30.83 7.66
C GLY A 19 20.86 31.85 8.09
N GLU A 20 20.52 32.81 7.23
CA GLU A 20 19.51 33.84 7.48
C GLU A 20 18.09 33.31 7.27
N GLN A 21 17.94 32.25 6.48
CA GLN A 21 16.65 31.60 6.20
C GLN A 21 16.74 30.09 6.39
N GLN A 22 15.88 29.55 7.26
CA GLN A 22 15.76 28.11 7.45
C GLN A 22 14.83 27.50 6.41
N VAL A 23 15.25 26.36 5.85
CA VAL A 23 14.44 25.54 4.94
C VAL A 23 14.07 24.26 5.67
N MET A 24 12.78 24.08 5.93
CA MET A 24 12.26 22.84 6.52
C MET A 24 12.04 21.82 5.41
N MET A 25 12.80 20.72 5.43
CA MET A 25 12.54 19.58 4.55
C MET A 25 11.43 18.74 5.17
N ARG A 26 10.34 18.49 4.43
CA ARG A 26 9.38 17.48 4.88
C ARG A 26 10.10 16.13 4.84
N GLU A 27 10.13 15.42 5.96
CA GLU A 27 10.52 14.02 5.94
C GLU A 27 9.42 13.26 5.19
N GLU A 28 9.77 12.62 4.08
CA GLU A 28 8.87 11.65 3.49
C GLU A 28 8.79 10.47 4.44
N VAL A 29 7.65 10.36 5.12
CA VAL A 29 7.33 9.22 5.96
C VAL A 29 7.12 8.03 5.02
N VAL A 30 8.19 7.39 4.57
CA VAL A 30 8.13 6.00 4.12
C VAL A 30 7.70 5.24 5.35
N ALA A 31 6.39 4.98 5.45
CA ALA A 31 5.73 4.57 6.68
C ALA A 31 6.43 3.37 7.31
N ARG A 32 7.35 3.64 8.24
CA ARG A 32 7.83 2.69 9.23
C ARG A 32 6.68 2.43 10.18
N SER A 33 5.72 1.63 9.73
CA SER A 33 4.63 1.14 10.56
C SER A 33 5.13 -0.03 11.41
N ALA A 34 6.00 0.29 12.36
CA ALA A 34 6.36 -0.58 13.47
C ALA A 34 6.03 0.17 14.77
N ALA A 35 4.75 0.49 14.95
CA ALA A 35 4.21 0.87 16.24
C ALA A 35 2.78 0.33 16.32
N ARG A 36 2.62 -0.77 17.07
CA ARG A 36 1.34 -1.32 17.52
C ARG A 36 0.45 -0.19 18.05
N ARG A 37 -0.58 0.21 17.31
CA ARG A 37 -1.78 0.83 17.89
C ARG A 37 -2.75 -0.29 18.27
N PRO A 38 -3.21 -0.36 19.54
CA PRO A 38 -4.06 -1.43 20.02
C PRO A 38 -5.48 -1.33 19.40
N SER A 39 -5.94 -2.48 18.89
CA SER A 39 -7.32 -3.00 18.78
C SER A 39 -8.51 -2.16 18.28
N SER A 40 -8.44 -0.83 18.10
CA SER A 40 -9.61 -0.06 17.64
C SER A 40 -9.82 -0.09 16.12
N ALA A 41 -8.76 -0.28 15.34
CA ALA A 41 -8.85 -0.42 13.88
C ALA A 41 -9.51 -1.73 13.42
N LYS A 42 -9.62 -2.73 14.32
CA LYS A 42 -10.31 -3.99 14.02
C LYS A 42 -11.83 -3.80 13.90
N LYS A 43 -12.42 -2.75 14.50
CA LYS A 43 -13.87 -2.52 14.47
C LYS A 43 -14.35 -1.67 13.30
N THR A 44 -13.52 -0.83 12.70
CA THR A 44 -13.96 0.06 11.60
C THR A 44 -13.74 -0.52 10.21
N ALA A 45 -12.77 -1.43 10.03
CA ALA A 45 -12.51 -2.06 8.72
C ALA A 45 -13.50 -3.19 8.38
N THR A 46 -14.11 -3.82 9.40
CA THR A 46 -15.04 -4.96 9.24
C THR A 46 -16.49 -4.63 9.62
N ALA A 47 -16.80 -3.37 9.96
CA ALA A 47 -18.12 -2.96 10.45
C ALA A 47 -19.28 -3.32 9.49
N ASP A 48 -19.01 -3.41 8.18
CA ASP A 48 -19.99 -3.74 7.15
C ASP A 48 -19.76 -5.13 6.51
N LEU A 49 -18.89 -5.98 7.07
CA LEU A 49 -18.62 -7.32 6.53
C LEU A 49 -19.45 -8.36 7.28
N SER A 50 -20.09 -9.28 6.55
CA SER A 50 -20.67 -10.48 7.14
C SER A 50 -19.58 -11.35 7.79
N GLU A 51 -19.96 -12.28 8.67
CA GLU A 51 -19.00 -13.16 9.37
C GLU A 51 -18.10 -13.94 8.39
N ASP A 52 -18.69 -14.42 7.29
CA ASP A 52 -17.99 -15.08 6.18
C ASP A 52 -17.00 -14.14 5.46
N GLN A 53 -17.39 -12.90 5.22
CA GLN A 53 -16.55 -11.90 4.57
C GLN A 53 -15.41 -11.45 5.49
N ALA A 54 -15.67 -11.33 6.80
CA ALA A 54 -14.66 -11.02 7.80
C ALA A 54 -13.62 -12.15 7.90
N ALA A 55 -14.04 -13.42 7.88
CA ALA A 55 -13.13 -14.56 7.84
C ALA A 55 -12.25 -14.55 6.57
N THR A 56 -12.84 -14.22 5.42
CA THR A 56 -12.12 -14.10 4.15
C THR A 56 -11.11 -12.96 4.18
N PHE A 57 -11.50 -11.81 4.75
CA PHE A 57 -10.63 -10.66 4.90
C PHE A 57 -9.40 -10.95 5.78
N GLU A 58 -9.58 -11.68 6.88
CA GLU A 58 -8.45 -12.07 7.74
C GLU A 58 -7.50 -13.06 7.03
N ARG A 59 -8.02 -14.06 6.28
CA ARG A 59 -7.18 -14.94 5.44
C ARG A 59 -6.33 -14.15 4.44
N LEU A 60 -6.95 -13.19 3.74
CA LEU A 60 -6.25 -12.33 2.78
C LEU A 60 -5.21 -11.43 3.47
N ARG A 61 -5.49 -10.96 4.68
CA ARG A 61 -4.58 -10.13 5.47
C ARG A 61 -3.34 -10.92 5.88
N GLU A 62 -3.50 -12.17 6.31
CA GLU A 62 -2.40 -13.06 6.69
C GLU A 62 -1.51 -13.37 5.49
N TRP A 63 -2.09 -13.72 4.36
CA TRP A 63 -1.33 -13.93 3.12
C TRP A 63 -0.55 -12.67 2.71
N ARG A 64 -1.20 -11.51 2.71
CA ARG A 64 -0.54 -10.23 2.40
C ARG A 64 0.67 -9.97 3.29
N LEU A 65 0.59 -10.34 4.57
CA LEU A 65 1.70 -10.21 5.51
C LEU A 65 2.85 -11.16 5.15
N GLY A 66 2.55 -12.37 4.69
CA GLY A 66 3.54 -13.32 4.17
C GLY A 66 4.28 -12.76 2.95
N GLU A 67 3.53 -12.34 1.93
CA GLU A 67 4.08 -11.76 0.69
C GLU A 67 4.95 -10.52 0.97
N ALA A 68 4.46 -9.65 1.83
CA ALA A 68 5.15 -8.43 2.22
C ALA A 68 6.48 -8.73 2.92
N ARG A 69 6.52 -9.77 3.76
CA ARG A 69 7.75 -10.24 4.42
C ARG A 69 8.74 -10.81 3.41
N GLU A 70 8.26 -11.63 2.47
CA GLU A 70 9.11 -12.24 1.44
C GLU A 70 9.74 -11.17 0.53
N GLN A 71 8.99 -10.14 0.18
CA GLN A 71 9.46 -9.04 -0.67
C GLN A 71 10.19 -7.94 0.10
N GLY A 72 10.22 -8.00 1.45
CA GLY A 72 10.81 -6.96 2.30
C GLY A 72 10.11 -5.61 2.20
N VAL A 73 8.85 -5.57 1.75
CA VAL A 73 8.05 -4.35 1.56
C VAL A 73 6.93 -4.26 2.60
N PRO A 74 6.42 -3.07 2.92
CA PRO A 74 5.25 -2.96 3.79
C PRO A 74 3.99 -3.62 3.19
N PRO A 75 3.10 -4.25 3.98
CA PRO A 75 1.90 -4.93 3.49
C PRO A 75 0.99 -4.11 2.58
N TYR A 76 0.83 -2.82 2.87
CA TYR A 76 -0.02 -1.92 2.08
C TYR A 76 0.47 -1.74 0.62
N VAL A 77 1.75 -2.05 0.34
CA VAL A 77 2.34 -1.99 -1.01
C VAL A 77 1.84 -3.14 -1.88
N VAL A 78 1.72 -4.34 -1.28
CA VAL A 78 1.16 -5.52 -1.96
C VAL A 78 -0.31 -5.24 -2.31
N PHE A 79 -1.15 -5.02 -1.31
CA PHE A 79 -2.52 -4.54 -1.47
C PHE A 79 -2.94 -3.61 -0.33
N GLY A 80 -3.69 -2.56 -0.66
CA GLY A 80 -4.34 -1.72 0.34
C GLY A 80 -5.52 -2.43 0.99
N ASP A 81 -5.90 -1.99 2.20
CA ASP A 81 -7.06 -2.54 2.92
C ASP A 81 -8.37 -2.38 2.14
N ALA A 82 -8.49 -1.32 1.33
CA ALA A 82 -9.65 -1.11 0.44
C ALA A 82 -9.79 -2.23 -0.60
N THR A 83 -8.67 -2.66 -1.21
CA THR A 83 -8.66 -3.77 -2.17
C THR A 83 -8.94 -5.11 -1.49
N LEU A 84 -8.37 -5.37 -0.31
CA LEU A 84 -8.68 -6.59 0.45
C LEU A 84 -10.16 -6.66 0.85
N ARG A 85 -10.75 -5.53 1.25
CA ARG A 85 -12.17 -5.45 1.54
C ARG A 85 -13.01 -5.72 0.29
N ALA A 86 -12.65 -5.13 -0.85
CA ALA A 86 -13.35 -5.40 -2.10
C ALA A 86 -13.26 -6.87 -2.51
N LEU A 87 -12.10 -7.52 -2.35
CA LEU A 87 -11.94 -8.96 -2.58
C LEU A 87 -12.82 -9.80 -1.64
N ALA A 88 -12.88 -9.45 -0.36
CA ALA A 88 -13.72 -10.14 0.61
C ALA A 88 -15.22 -9.98 0.31
N VAL A 89 -15.65 -8.81 -0.18
CA VAL A 89 -17.05 -8.53 -0.53
C VAL A 89 -17.45 -9.19 -1.84
N HIS A 90 -16.63 -9.04 -2.89
CA HIS A 90 -16.97 -9.50 -4.24
C HIS A 90 -16.66 -10.97 -4.50
N ARG A 91 -15.78 -11.60 -3.69
CA ARG A 91 -15.34 -13.00 -3.83
C ARG A 91 -15.13 -13.44 -5.29
N PRO A 92 -14.25 -12.76 -6.04
CA PRO A 92 -14.00 -13.11 -7.43
C PRO A 92 -13.46 -14.55 -7.54
N ALA A 93 -14.09 -15.35 -8.39
CA ALA A 93 -13.70 -16.74 -8.65
C ALA A 93 -12.84 -16.90 -9.93
N SER A 94 -12.47 -15.80 -10.58
CA SER A 94 -11.68 -15.81 -11.81
C SER A 94 -10.73 -14.63 -11.90
N ARG A 95 -9.68 -14.76 -12.71
CA ARG A 95 -8.75 -13.66 -13.02
C ARG A 95 -9.45 -12.45 -13.62
N ASP A 96 -10.46 -12.68 -14.46
CA ASP A 96 -11.25 -11.60 -15.07
C ASP A 96 -12.05 -10.83 -14.02
N ALA A 97 -12.68 -11.54 -13.08
CA ALA A 97 -13.38 -10.93 -11.96
C ALA A 97 -12.44 -10.15 -11.03
N LEU A 98 -11.19 -10.61 -10.87
CA LEU A 98 -10.16 -9.87 -10.12
C LEU A 98 -9.76 -8.56 -10.80
N ARG A 99 -9.73 -8.51 -12.14
CA ARG A 99 -9.43 -7.28 -12.90
C ARG A 99 -10.47 -6.18 -12.66
N GLY A 100 -11.71 -6.55 -12.36
CA GLY A 100 -12.79 -5.61 -12.03
C GLY A 100 -12.67 -4.97 -10.64
N ILE A 101 -11.72 -5.42 -9.80
CA ILE A 101 -11.57 -4.92 -8.43
C ILE A 101 -10.70 -3.66 -8.40
N SER A 102 -11.21 -2.62 -7.76
CA SER A 102 -10.50 -1.35 -7.58
C SER A 102 -9.16 -1.53 -6.85
N GLY A 103 -8.08 -1.11 -7.51
CA GLY A 103 -6.70 -1.21 -7.00
C GLY A 103 -5.91 -2.45 -7.45
N ILE A 104 -6.50 -3.32 -8.27
CA ILE A 104 -5.80 -4.42 -8.95
C ILE A 104 -5.50 -4.01 -10.40
N GLY A 105 -4.24 -3.66 -10.67
CA GLY A 105 -3.75 -3.49 -12.04
C GLY A 105 -3.18 -4.79 -12.60
N ASP A 106 -2.99 -4.85 -13.92
CA ASP A 106 -2.53 -6.03 -14.66
C ASP A 106 -1.24 -6.63 -14.09
N ALA A 107 -0.27 -5.80 -13.73
CA ALA A 107 0.98 -6.27 -13.13
C ALA A 107 0.78 -6.99 -11.78
N LYS A 108 -0.20 -6.55 -10.97
CA LYS A 108 -0.52 -7.21 -9.69
C LYS A 108 -1.37 -8.46 -9.90
N LEU A 109 -2.26 -8.45 -10.90
CA LEU A 109 -3.07 -9.60 -11.27
C LEU A 109 -2.21 -10.77 -11.76
N GLU A 110 -1.23 -10.51 -12.62
CA GLU A 110 -0.32 -11.54 -13.09
C GLU A 110 0.55 -12.11 -11.97
N ARG A 111 1.01 -11.25 -11.04
CA ARG A 111 1.89 -11.68 -9.96
C ARG A 111 1.17 -12.40 -8.82
N TYR A 112 -0.03 -11.95 -8.47
CA TYR A 112 -0.73 -12.41 -7.25
C TYR A 112 -2.09 -13.07 -7.51
N GLY A 113 -2.58 -13.06 -8.75
CA GLY A 113 -3.93 -13.53 -9.09
C GLY A 113 -4.17 -14.97 -8.65
N ASP A 114 -3.24 -15.87 -8.92
CA ASP A 114 -3.37 -17.29 -8.53
C ASP A 114 -3.37 -17.47 -7.00
N ALA A 115 -2.49 -16.75 -6.30
CA ALA A 115 -2.42 -16.81 -4.84
C ALA A 115 -3.71 -16.29 -4.19
N VAL A 116 -4.24 -15.18 -4.70
CA VAL A 116 -5.51 -14.60 -4.22
C VAL A 116 -6.68 -15.55 -4.51
N LEU A 117 -6.75 -16.13 -5.71
CA LEU A 117 -7.80 -17.12 -6.05
C LEU A 117 -7.73 -18.35 -5.16
N ALA A 118 -6.53 -18.85 -4.84
CA ALA A 118 -6.35 -19.97 -3.93
C ALA A 118 -6.85 -19.67 -2.49
N ILE A 119 -6.82 -18.40 -2.07
CA ILE A 119 -7.34 -17.97 -0.76
C ILE A 119 -8.85 -17.73 -0.81
N LEU A 120 -9.41 -17.46 -1.98
CA LEU A 120 -10.85 -17.26 -2.15
C LEU A 120 -11.61 -18.57 -2.40
N ALA A 121 -10.91 -19.63 -2.82
CA ALA A 121 -11.40 -21.01 -2.81
C ALA A 121 -11.61 -21.54 -1.38
#